data_AF-A0A930H8S0-F1
#
_entry.id   AF-A0A930H8S0-F1
#
_cell.length_a   1.000
_cell.length_b   1.000
_cell.length_c   1.000
_cell.angle_alpha   90.00
_cell.angle_beta   90.00
_cell.angle_gamma   90.00
#
_symmetry.space_group_name_H-M   'P 1'
#
loop_
_entity.id
_entity.type
_entity.pdbx_description
1 polymer ?
#
loop_
_entity_poly.entity_id
_entity_poly.type
_entity_poly.pdbx_seq_one_letter_code
_entity_poly.pdbx_strand_id
1 'polypeptide(L)'
;YDKFHSLEVYKKLSETTLKDEIIYLKLALLHDCGKGKTSMITRVLHKFKIKTPLREHAERGYEKIKDIDTELALLIRNHHNRNYSEKMSVFQKCDDES
;
A
#
# COMPACT_ATOMS: atom_id res chain seq x y z
N TYR A 1 -8.12 -7.29 0.84
CA TYR A 1 -7.74 -5.88 0.86
C TYR A 1 -8.63 -5.14 -0.12
N ASP A 2 -8.71 -3.82 -0.01
CA ASP A 2 -9.66 -3.02 -0.79
C ASP A 2 -9.14 -2.84 -2.22
N LYS A 3 -9.73 -3.57 -3.17
CA LYS A 3 -9.30 -3.53 -4.57
C LYS A 3 -9.72 -2.22 -5.26
N PHE A 4 -10.79 -1.57 -4.79
CA PHE A 4 -11.22 -0.30 -5.37
C PHE A 4 -10.25 0.81 -4.98
N HIS A 5 -9.84 0.83 -3.70
CA HIS A 5 -8.74 1.69 -3.22
C HIS A 5 -7.48 1.54 -4.08
N SER A 6 -6.98 0.31 -4.20
CA SER A 6 -5.77 0.03 -4.99
C SER A 6 -5.89 0.44 -6.47
N LEU A 7 -7.10 0.32 -7.05
CA LEU A 7 -7.36 0.75 -8.43
C LEU A 7 -7.39 2.28 -8.55
N GLU A 8 -7.90 2.98 -7.55
CA GLU A 8 -7.88 4.44 -7.52
C GLU A 8 -6.46 4.98 -7.41
N VAL A 9 -5.63 4.41 -6.52
CA VAL A 9 -4.21 4.74 -6.41
C VAL A 9 -3.50 4.50 -7.75
N TYR A 10 -3.76 3.38 -8.41
CA TYR A 10 -3.21 3.07 -9.74
C TYR A 10 -3.59 4.13 -10.78
N LYS A 11 -4.86 4.55 -10.83
CA LYS A 11 -5.34 5.60 -11.74
C LYS A 11 -4.71 6.96 -11.45
N LYS A 12 -4.46 7.29 -10.18
CA LYS A 12 -3.78 8.54 -9.84
C LYS A 12 -2.31 8.49 -10.25
N LEU A 13 -1.63 7.35 -10.05
CA LEU A 13 -0.24 7.19 -10.48
C LEU A 13 -0.05 7.34 -11.99
N SER A 14 -1.03 6.95 -12.82
CA SER A 14 -0.94 7.13 -14.28
C SER A 14 -0.87 8.59 -14.72
N GLU A 15 -1.25 9.52 -13.84
CA GLU A 15 -1.17 10.97 -14.05
C GLU A 15 0.09 11.60 -13.44
N THR A 16 1.02 10.79 -12.91
CA THR A 16 2.25 11.28 -12.26
C THR A 16 3.51 10.93 -13.06
N THR A 17 4.67 11.31 -12.52
CA THR A 17 5.99 10.89 -13.03
C THR A 17 6.23 9.38 -12.92
N LEU A 18 5.40 8.64 -12.18
CA LEU A 18 5.53 7.19 -11.99
C LEU A 18 4.70 6.36 -12.97
N LYS A 19 4.02 6.98 -13.94
CA LYS A 19 3.12 6.29 -14.88
C LYS A 19 3.77 5.16 -15.69
N ASP A 20 5.08 5.25 -15.92
CA ASP A 20 5.87 4.25 -16.68
C ASP A 20 6.73 3.37 -15.74
N GLU A 21 6.70 3.62 -14.44
CA GLU A 21 7.46 2.89 -13.42
C GLU A 21 6.70 1.63 -13.00
N ILE A 22 6.88 0.55 -13.76
CA ILE A 22 6.14 -0.72 -13.60
C ILE A 22 6.11 -1.20 -12.14
N ILE A 23 7.19 -1.06 -11.39
CA ILE A 23 7.22 -1.51 -9.99
C ILE A 23 6.29 -0.69 -9.08
N TYR A 24 6.12 0.61 -9.34
CA TYR A 24 5.18 1.46 -8.60
C TYR A 24 3.73 1.23 -9.02
N LEU A 25 3.50 0.88 -10.28
CA LEU A 25 2.18 0.41 -10.74
C LEU A 25 1.79 -0.90 -10.05
N LYS A 26 2.71 -1.86 -9.94
CA LYS A 26 2.50 -3.10 -9.15
C LYS A 26 2.27 -2.77 -7.67
N LEU A 27 3.03 -1.83 -7.11
CA LEU A 27 2.86 -1.38 -5.72
C LEU A 27 1.45 -0.83 -5.50
N ALA A 28 0.91 0.01 -6.38
CA ALA A 28 -0.46 0.52 -6.24
C ALA A 28 -1.49 -0.61 -6.12
N LEU A 29 -1.34 -1.66 -6.92
CA LEU A 29 -2.26 -2.79 -6.93
C LEU A 29 -2.11 -3.72 -5.69
N LEU A 30 -0.97 -3.68 -4.99
CA LEU A 30 -0.58 -4.69 -4.00
C LEU A 30 -0.15 -4.15 -2.63
N HIS A 31 0.08 -2.84 -2.45
CA HIS A 31 0.59 -2.25 -1.19
C HIS A 31 -0.23 -2.69 0.04
N ASP A 32 -1.52 -2.88 -0.16
CA ASP A 32 -2.48 -3.26 0.87
C ASP A 32 -2.74 -4.77 1.00
N CYS A 33 -2.05 -5.62 0.25
CA CYS A 33 -2.32 -7.07 0.19
C CYS A 33 -2.19 -7.80 1.55
N GLY A 34 -1.49 -7.21 2.51
CA GLY A 34 -1.39 -7.68 3.90
C GLY A 34 -2.59 -7.34 4.78
N LYS A 35 -3.51 -6.45 4.38
CA LYS A 35 -4.72 -6.08 5.16
C LYS A 35 -5.74 -7.23 5.31
N GLY A 36 -5.57 -8.38 4.64
CA GLY A 36 -6.49 -9.52 4.72
C GLY A 36 -7.91 -9.21 4.21
N LYS A 37 -8.91 -10.05 4.54
CA LYS A 37 -10.36 -9.74 4.39
C LYS A 37 -10.85 -9.00 5.65
N THR A 38 -10.29 -7.84 5.93
CA THR A 38 -10.70 -7.07 7.12
C THR A 38 -12.08 -6.47 6.85
N SER A 39 -13.09 -6.91 7.63
CA SER A 39 -14.47 -6.42 7.50
C SER A 39 -14.58 -4.97 7.97
N MET A 40 -15.59 -4.25 7.47
CA MET A 40 -15.97 -2.87 7.85
C MET A 40 -15.89 -2.60 9.36
N ILE A 41 -16.18 -3.60 10.20
CA ILE A 41 -16.17 -3.52 11.67
C ILE A 41 -14.78 -3.19 12.23
N THR A 42 -13.70 -3.68 11.60
CA THR A 42 -12.33 -3.45 12.08
C THR A 42 -11.83 -2.04 11.74
N ARG A 43 -12.31 -1.43 10.63
CA ARG A 43 -12.05 -0.01 10.28
C ARG A 43 -12.64 0.92 11.34
N VAL A 44 -13.84 0.62 11.84
CA VAL A 44 -14.50 1.38 12.91
C VAL A 44 -13.69 1.29 14.20
N LEU A 45 -13.26 0.10 14.62
CA LEU A 45 -12.47 -0.09 15.85
C LEU A 45 -11.11 0.64 15.82
N HIS A 46 -10.45 0.70 14.67
CA HIS A 46 -9.20 1.46 14.51
C HIS A 46 -9.40 2.98 14.68
N LYS A 47 -10.53 3.53 14.21
CA LYS A 47 -10.89 4.94 14.43
C LYS A 47 -11.03 5.29 15.92
N PHE A 48 -11.32 4.30 16.76
CA PHE A 48 -11.39 4.43 18.22
C PHE A 48 -10.07 4.13 18.94
N LYS A 49 -8.91 4.20 18.26
CA LYS A 49 -7.55 3.98 18.80
C LYS A 49 -7.29 2.59 19.39
N ILE A 50 -8.13 1.60 19.08
CA ILE A 50 -7.86 0.20 19.43
C ILE A 50 -6.73 -0.30 18.53
N LYS A 51 -5.69 -0.93 19.10
CA LYS A 51 -4.61 -1.55 18.33
C LYS A 51 -5.21 -2.68 17.48
N THR A 52 -5.29 -2.47 16.17
CA THR A 52 -5.82 -3.47 15.23
C THR A 52 -4.71 -4.03 14.33
N PRO A 53 -4.93 -5.20 13.70
CA PRO A 53 -4.01 -5.79 12.71
C PRO A 53 -3.65 -4.88 11.52
N LEU A 54 -4.31 -3.72 11.39
CA LEU A 54 -3.99 -2.70 10.40
C LEU A 54 -2.56 -2.16 10.56
N ARG A 55 -1.92 -2.19 11.74
CA ARG A 55 -0.54 -1.70 11.88
C ARG A 55 0.52 -2.56 11.18
N GLU A 56 0.25 -3.85 11.04
CA GLU A 56 1.21 -4.83 10.51
C GLU A 56 0.92 -5.23 9.07
N HIS A 57 0.00 -4.54 8.37
CA HIS A 57 -0.36 -4.93 7.00
C HIS A 57 0.81 -4.77 6.02
N ALA A 58 1.66 -3.77 6.21
CA ALA A 58 2.85 -3.59 5.39
C ALA A 58 3.81 -4.79 5.56
N GLU A 59 4.08 -5.21 6.79
CA GLU A 59 4.93 -6.37 7.09
C GLU A 59 4.32 -7.68 6.56
N ARG A 60 3.02 -7.89 6.76
CA ARG A 60 2.34 -9.08 6.21
C ARG A 60 2.29 -9.07 4.68
N GLY A 61 2.24 -7.90 4.07
CA GLY A 61 2.34 -7.75 2.62
C GLY A 61 3.74 -8.11 2.12
N TYR A 62 4.77 -7.64 2.81
CA TYR A 62 6.17 -8.02 2.56
C TYR A 62 6.36 -9.54 2.62
N GLU A 63 5.94 -10.18 3.72
CA GLU A 63 6.09 -11.63 3.92
C GLU A 63 5.41 -12.46 2.83
N LYS A 64 4.32 -11.96 2.23
CA LYS A 64 3.63 -12.64 1.12
C LYS A 64 4.36 -12.58 -0.22
N ILE A 65 5.18 -11.54 -0.43
CA ILE A 65 5.72 -11.20 -1.75
C ILE A 65 7.24 -11.39 -1.80
N LYS A 66 7.94 -11.40 -0.66
CA LYS A 66 9.42 -11.38 -0.60
C LYS A 66 10.11 -12.51 -1.37
N ASP A 67 9.49 -13.69 -1.42
CA ASP A 67 10.02 -14.87 -2.11
C ASP A 67 9.66 -14.90 -3.61
N ILE A 68 8.81 -13.97 -4.07
CA ILE A 68 8.36 -13.83 -5.47
C ILE A 68 9.05 -12.62 -6.13
N ASP A 69 9.02 -11.47 -5.47
CA ASP A 69 9.55 -10.19 -5.94
C ASP A 69 10.03 -9.38 -4.72
N THR A 70 11.30 -9.54 -4.38
CA THR A 70 11.89 -8.93 -3.16
C THR A 70 11.86 -7.40 -3.22
N GLU A 71 12.06 -6.81 -4.40
CA GLU A 71 12.05 -5.35 -4.58
C GLU A 71 10.65 -4.79 -4.29
N LEU A 72 9.62 -5.38 -4.91
CA LEU A 72 8.24 -5.01 -4.65
C LEU A 72 7.86 -5.23 -3.19
N ALA A 73 8.30 -6.33 -2.58
CA ALA A 73 8.05 -6.60 -1.17
C ALA A 73 8.63 -5.50 -0.28
N LEU A 74 9.85 -5.03 -0.53
CA LEU A 74 10.47 -3.94 0.23
C LEU A 74 9.69 -2.63 0.08
N LEU A 75 9.17 -2.32 -1.10
CA LEU A 75 8.28 -1.16 -1.29
C LEU A 75 6.98 -1.33 -0.51
N ILE A 76 6.36 -2.51 -0.55
CA ILE A 76 5.16 -2.83 0.24
C ILE A 76 5.45 -2.66 1.74
N ARG A 77 6.60 -3.08 2.23
CA ARG A 77 6.98 -2.90 3.65
C ARG A 77 7.07 -1.42 4.05
N ASN A 78 7.58 -0.60 3.13
CA ASN A 78 7.95 0.79 3.40
C ASN A 78 6.94 1.83 2.91
N HIS A 79 5.78 1.44 2.38
CA HIS A 79 4.85 2.41 1.80
C HIS A 79 4.27 3.43 2.80
N HIS A 80 4.35 3.18 4.12
CA HIS A 80 4.03 4.18 5.16
C HIS A 80 5.24 4.97 5.69
N ASN A 81 6.46 4.66 5.23
CA ASN A 81 7.70 5.33 5.64
C ASN A 81 7.87 6.63 4.85
N ARG A 82 7.62 7.78 5.49
CA ARG A 82 7.62 9.11 4.84
C ARG A 82 8.99 9.57 4.29
N ASN A 83 10.08 8.95 4.73
CA ASN A 83 11.44 9.33 4.33
C ASN A 83 12.14 8.22 3.51
N TYR A 84 11.38 7.40 2.78
CA TYR A 84 11.94 6.27 2.04
C TYR A 84 12.61 6.68 0.72
N SER A 85 11.90 7.43 -0.14
CA SER A 85 12.44 7.97 -1.40
C SER A 85 11.49 9.02 -2.00
N GLU A 86 11.98 9.84 -2.92
CA GLU A 86 11.15 10.81 -3.66
C GLU A 86 10.01 10.13 -4.43
N LYS A 87 10.31 9.01 -5.11
CA LYS A 87 9.29 8.20 -5.80
C LYS A 87 8.25 7.66 -4.81
N MET A 88 8.65 7.22 -3.62
CA MET A 88 7.71 6.79 -2.59
C MET A 88 6.83 7.94 -2.08
N SER A 89 7.35 9.16 -2.00
CA SER A 89 6.53 10.33 -1.63
C SER A 89 5.43 10.61 -2.65
N VAL A 90 5.70 10.44 -3.95
CA VAL A 90 4.67 10.55 -5.00
C VAL A 90 3.61 9.46 -4.83
N PHE A 91 4.04 8.22 -4.61
CA PHE A 91 3.13 7.11 -4.33
C PHE A 91 2.22 7.38 -3.13
N GLN A 92 2.81 7.79 -2.00
CA GLN A 92 2.10 8.08 -0.75
C GLN A 92 1.06 9.19 -0.92
N LYS A 93 1.36 10.21 -1.73
CA LYS A 93 0.37 11.25 -2.04
C LYS A 93 -0.85 10.67 -2.77
N CYS A 94 -0.64 9.81 -3.77
CA CYS A 94 -1.75 9.15 -4.46
C CYS A 94 -2.54 8.21 -3.53
N ASP A 95 -1.85 7.51 -2.62
CA ASP A 95 -2.46 6.63 -1.61
C ASP A 95 -3.30 7.41 -0.59
N ASP A 96 -2.76 8.51 -0.04
CA ASP A 96 -3.42 9.38 0.93
C ASP A 96 -4.66 10.09 0.34
N GLU A 97 -4.65 10.38 -0.96
CA GLU A 97 -5.75 11.06 -1.66
C GLU A 97 -6.88 10.12 -2.11
N SER A 98 -6.70 8.79 -2.04
CA SER A 98 -7.65 7.75 -2.48
C SER A 98 -8.45 7.16 -1.31
#